data_AF-A0A409VZD9-F1
#
_entry.id   AF-A0A409VZD9-F1
#
_cell.length_a   1.000
_cell.length_b   1.000
_cell.length_c   1.000
_cell.angle_alpha   90.00
_cell.angle_beta   90.00
_cell.angle_gamma   90.00
#
_symmetry.space_group_name_H-M   'P 1'
#
loop_
_entity.id
_entity.type
_entity.pdbx_description
1 polymer ?
#
loop_
_entity_poly.entity_id
_entity_poly.type
_entity_poly.pdbx_seq_one_letter_code
_entity_poly.pdbx_strand_id
1 'polypeptide(L)'
;MKWSTSILCLSAVAVGAFASPQGVPVLSEYTRLWNVCEAGEPNSYVGVQYADGFVTTFNYGECYPYELPVHGVAAMAVFCKSVTCESNPNPDCTGGAVPPVPVPVPAALTLINVADFVQLLGQGATCQPNGLPL
;
A
#
# COMPACT_ATOMS: atom_id res chain seq x y z
N MET A 1 45.57 -28.54 -47.03
CA MET A 1 44.93 -27.46 -46.24
C MET A 1 43.51 -27.23 -46.76
N LYS A 2 42.51 -27.63 -45.97
CA LYS A 2 41.14 -27.09 -45.92
C LYS A 2 40.38 -27.91 -44.84
N TRP A 3 40.13 -27.26 -43.71
CA TRP A 3 39.33 -27.77 -42.59
C TRP A 3 37.83 -27.58 -42.89
N SER A 4 36.99 -28.49 -42.41
CA SER A 4 35.64 -28.13 -41.96
C SER A 4 35.13 -29.13 -40.93
N THR A 5 34.56 -28.55 -39.89
CA THR A 5 34.43 -29.05 -38.54
C THR A 5 32.99 -29.51 -38.29
N SER A 6 32.86 -30.52 -37.43
CA SER A 6 31.65 -31.15 -36.93
C SER A 6 30.62 -30.17 -36.33
N ILE A 7 29.33 -30.45 -36.57
CA ILE A 7 28.20 -29.80 -35.90
C ILE A 7 27.70 -30.73 -34.78
N LEU A 8 27.86 -30.30 -33.53
CA LEU A 8 27.26 -30.89 -32.34
C LEU A 8 25.86 -30.29 -32.15
N CYS A 9 24.82 -31.12 -32.22
CA CYS A 9 23.46 -30.76 -31.80
C CYS A 9 23.41 -30.71 -30.26
N LEU A 10 23.32 -29.50 -29.70
CA LEU A 10 22.87 -29.29 -28.32
C LEU A 10 21.34 -29.42 -28.28
N SER A 11 20.83 -30.50 -27.70
CA SER A 11 19.43 -30.60 -27.29
C SER A 11 19.21 -29.78 -26.01
N ALA A 12 18.56 -28.63 -26.14
CA ALA A 12 18.15 -27.80 -25.02
C ALA A 12 17.01 -28.49 -24.23
N VAL A 13 17.20 -28.62 -22.92
CA VAL A 13 16.20 -29.10 -21.96
C VAL A 13 15.22 -27.97 -21.69
N ALA A 14 13.98 -28.10 -22.17
CA ALA A 14 12.89 -27.21 -21.77
C ALA A 14 12.31 -27.70 -20.44
N VAL A 15 12.80 -27.14 -19.33
CA VAL A 15 12.12 -27.27 -18.03
C VAL A 15 10.92 -26.32 -18.07
N GLY A 16 9.74 -26.88 -18.33
CA GLY A 16 8.48 -26.15 -18.20
C GLY A 16 8.26 -25.77 -16.74
N ALA A 17 8.43 -24.49 -16.41
CA ALA A 17 7.96 -23.94 -15.15
C ALA A 17 6.42 -23.91 -15.20
N PHE A 18 5.78 -24.82 -14.48
CA PHE A 18 4.35 -24.77 -14.23
C PHE A 18 4.07 -23.54 -13.37
N ALA A 19 3.49 -22.51 -14.00
CA ALA A 19 2.98 -21.34 -13.31
C ALA A 19 1.88 -21.76 -12.32
N SER A 20 2.09 -21.43 -11.04
CA SER A 20 1.11 -21.65 -9.97
C SER A 20 -0.17 -20.84 -10.24
N PRO A 21 -1.36 -21.39 -9.90
CA PRO A 21 -2.63 -20.69 -10.10
C PRO A 21 -2.72 -19.46 -9.20
N GLN A 22 -3.07 -18.32 -9.80
CA GLN A 22 -3.26 -17.03 -9.15
C GLN A 22 -4.45 -17.06 -8.18
N GLY A 23 -4.18 -17.32 -6.91
CA GLY A 23 -5.19 -17.20 -5.87
C GLY A 23 -4.54 -17.22 -4.49
N VAL A 24 -4.01 -16.07 -4.05
CA VAL A 24 -4.32 -15.37 -2.77
C VAL A 24 -3.68 -13.94 -2.78
N PRO A 25 -4.04 -13.01 -3.70
CA PRO A 25 -3.36 -11.70 -3.83
C PRO A 25 -3.81 -10.63 -2.80
N VAL A 26 -4.35 -11.02 -1.64
CA VAL A 26 -4.75 -10.07 -0.59
C VAL A 26 -4.06 -10.38 0.74
N LEU A 27 -3.89 -11.66 1.09
CA LEU A 27 -3.21 -12.04 2.32
C LEU A 27 -1.71 -11.76 2.25
N SER A 28 -1.05 -12.00 1.11
CA SER A 28 0.39 -11.70 0.95
C SER A 28 0.67 -10.20 1.07
N GLU A 29 -0.18 -9.38 0.46
CA GLU A 29 -0.10 -7.93 0.42
C GLU A 29 -0.40 -7.35 1.80
N TYR A 30 -1.43 -7.88 2.48
CA TYR A 30 -1.72 -7.55 3.87
C TYR A 30 -0.51 -7.82 4.77
N THR A 31 0.04 -9.03 4.73
CA THR A 31 1.19 -9.38 5.57
C THR A 31 2.41 -8.52 5.25
N ARG A 32 2.64 -8.20 3.98
CA ARG A 32 3.73 -7.30 3.57
C ARG A 32 3.56 -5.91 4.17
N LEU A 33 2.38 -5.30 4.02
CA LEU A 33 2.10 -3.96 4.53
C LEU A 33 2.07 -3.90 6.07
N TRP A 34 1.52 -4.94 6.70
CA TRP A 34 1.56 -5.11 8.16
C TRP A 34 3.01 -5.11 8.67
N ASN A 35 3.87 -5.95 8.08
CA ASN A 35 5.27 -6.05 8.49
C ASN A 35 6.04 -4.75 8.26
N VAL A 36 5.80 -4.07 7.14
CA VAL A 36 6.41 -2.75 6.86
C VAL A 36 5.97 -1.71 7.90
N CYS A 37 4.69 -1.70 8.28
CA CYS A 37 4.16 -0.80 9.29
C CYS A 37 4.78 -1.06 10.68
N GLU A 38 4.81 -2.32 11.12
CA GLU A 38 5.37 -2.73 12.42
C GLU A 38 6.88 -2.50 12.51
N ALA A 39 7.61 -2.66 11.40
CA ALA A 39 9.04 -2.42 11.32
C ALA A 39 9.42 -0.95 11.07
N GLY A 40 8.41 -0.08 10.90
CA GLY A 40 8.60 1.36 10.68
C GLY A 40 9.10 2.09 11.93
N GLU A 41 8.92 3.40 11.93
CA GLU A 41 9.27 4.22 13.09
C GLU A 41 8.33 3.96 14.28
N PRO A 42 8.71 4.33 15.52
CA PRO A 42 7.88 4.11 16.71
C PRO A 42 6.46 4.69 16.61
N ASN A 43 6.26 5.70 15.76
CA ASN A 43 4.97 6.36 15.53
C ASN A 43 4.30 5.99 14.21
N SER A 44 4.88 5.05 13.44
CA SER A 44 4.25 4.55 12.22
C SER A 44 2.98 3.78 12.60
N TYR A 45 1.87 4.10 11.92
CA TYR A 45 0.56 3.54 12.25
C TYR A 45 -0.10 2.82 11.07
N VAL A 46 0.34 3.11 9.85
CA VAL A 46 -0.18 2.52 8.62
C VAL A 46 0.93 2.23 7.62
N GLY A 47 0.84 1.07 6.96
CA GLY A 47 1.59 0.76 5.75
C GLY A 47 0.68 0.89 4.53
N VAL A 48 1.12 1.63 3.52
CA VAL A 48 0.33 1.97 2.34
C VAL A 48 1.03 1.49 1.08
N GLN A 49 0.27 0.89 0.17
CA GLN A 49 0.67 0.61 -1.20
C GLN A 49 -0.07 1.56 -2.16
N TYR A 50 0.66 2.19 -3.05
CA TYR A 50 0.13 2.98 -4.16
C TYR A 50 -0.04 2.18 -5.44
N ALA A 51 -0.74 2.74 -6.43
CA ALA A 51 -1.14 2.07 -7.66
C ALA A 51 0.01 1.44 -8.47
N ASP A 52 1.20 2.06 -8.45
CA ASP A 52 2.40 1.54 -9.10
C ASP A 52 3.14 0.45 -8.29
N GLY A 53 2.64 0.11 -7.11
CA GLY A 53 3.23 -0.83 -6.18
C GLY A 53 4.24 -0.23 -5.20
N PHE A 54 4.48 1.08 -5.23
CA PHE A 54 5.28 1.78 -4.23
C PHE A 54 4.67 1.59 -2.83
N VAL A 55 5.53 1.28 -1.86
CA VAL A 55 5.14 1.03 -0.47
C VAL A 55 5.82 2.04 0.43
N THR A 56 5.05 2.63 1.33
CA THR A 56 5.55 3.55 2.36
C THR A 56 4.76 3.39 3.65
N THR A 57 5.26 4.00 4.72
CA THR A 57 4.57 4.15 6.01
C THR A 57 4.25 5.62 6.27
N PHE A 58 3.27 5.87 7.13
CA PHE A 58 3.00 7.21 7.67
C PHE A 58 3.01 7.20 9.19
N ASN A 59 3.52 8.29 9.76
CA ASN A 59 3.59 8.52 11.19
C ASN A 59 2.44 9.37 11.70
N TYR A 60 2.14 9.28 13.00
CA TYR A 60 1.15 10.17 13.63
C TYR A 60 1.44 11.65 13.35
N GLY A 61 0.39 12.40 12.99
CA GLY A 61 0.46 13.81 12.65
C GLY A 61 1.08 14.13 11.30
N GLU A 62 1.56 13.13 10.56
CA GLU A 62 2.00 13.30 9.18
C GLU A 62 0.79 13.37 8.24
N CYS A 63 0.94 14.12 7.15
CA CYS A 63 -0.04 14.11 6.07
C CYS A 63 0.08 12.82 5.27
N TYR A 64 -1.00 12.05 5.23
CA TYR A 64 -1.17 10.90 4.35
C TYR A 64 -1.99 11.32 3.13
N PRO A 65 -1.35 11.63 1.98
CA PRO A 65 -2.06 11.92 0.73
C PRO A 65 -2.69 10.65 0.15
N TYR A 66 -3.91 10.74 -0.38
CA TYR A 66 -4.55 9.61 -1.07
C TYR A 66 -4.05 9.42 -2.50
N GLU A 67 -3.31 10.39 -3.03
CA GLU A 67 -2.64 10.31 -4.32
C GLU A 67 -1.27 10.97 -4.25
N LEU A 68 -0.26 10.28 -4.77
CA LEU A 68 1.08 10.82 -4.95
C LEU A 68 1.31 11.16 -6.44
N PRO A 69 1.93 12.32 -6.76
CA PRO A 69 2.14 12.73 -8.15
C PRO A 69 2.86 11.72 -9.04
N VAL A 70 3.73 10.89 -8.44
CA VAL A 70 4.54 9.88 -9.16
C VAL A 70 3.94 8.48 -9.04
N HIS A 71 3.38 8.13 -7.87
CA HIS A 71 2.98 6.75 -7.54
C HIS A 71 1.49 6.48 -7.76
N GLY A 72 0.71 7.52 -8.07
CA GLY A 72 -0.73 7.43 -8.31
C GLY A 72 -1.54 7.35 -7.01
N VAL A 73 -2.76 6.80 -7.09
CA VAL A 73 -3.68 6.69 -5.96
C VAL A 73 -3.27 5.59 -4.99
N ALA A 74 -3.56 5.78 -3.70
CA ALA A 74 -3.42 4.75 -2.68
C ALA A 74 -4.35 3.58 -3.04
N ALA A 75 -3.78 2.37 -3.16
CA ALA A 75 -4.49 1.16 -3.54
C ALA A 75 -4.90 0.34 -2.32
N MET A 76 -4.03 0.26 -1.32
CA MET A 76 -4.25 -0.52 -0.10
C MET A 76 -3.54 0.12 1.08
N ALA A 77 -4.20 0.18 2.24
CA ALA A 77 -3.64 0.63 3.49
C ALA A 77 -3.92 -0.40 4.59
N VAL A 78 -2.90 -0.76 5.37
CA VAL A 78 -3.01 -1.68 6.51
C VAL A 78 -2.56 -0.96 7.76
N PHE A 79 -3.46 -0.83 8.73
CA PHE A 79 -3.23 -0.13 9.98
C PHE A 79 -2.64 -1.08 11.00
N CYS A 80 -1.38 -0.88 11.41
CA CYS A 80 -0.79 -1.67 12.50
C CYS A 80 -1.10 -1.07 13.89
N LYS A 81 -1.56 0.18 13.95
CA LYS A 81 -2.00 0.83 15.19
C LYS A 81 -3.37 1.48 15.02
N SER A 82 -4.14 1.54 16.12
CA SER A 82 -5.44 2.21 16.11
C SER A 82 -5.26 3.71 16.09
N VAL A 83 -6.02 4.38 15.22
CA VAL A 83 -5.89 5.83 14.99
C VAL A 83 -7.24 6.53 14.98
N THR A 84 -7.22 7.84 15.20
CA THR A 84 -8.33 8.72 14.85
C THR A 84 -7.86 9.63 13.71
N CYS A 85 -8.54 9.57 12.58
CA CYS A 85 -8.17 10.32 11.38
C CYS A 85 -9.13 11.47 11.09
N GLU A 86 -8.57 12.56 10.61
CA GLU A 86 -9.29 13.67 10.01
C GLU A 86 -9.04 13.63 8.51
N SER A 87 -10.09 13.71 7.69
CA SER A 87 -9.90 13.84 6.24
C SER A 87 -9.77 15.31 5.85
N ASN A 88 -8.88 15.59 4.90
CA ASN A 88 -8.58 16.92 4.43
C ASN A 88 -8.97 17.08 2.94
N PRO A 89 -9.41 18.28 2.51
CA PRO A 89 -9.86 18.52 1.15
C PRO A 89 -8.71 18.58 0.13
N ASN A 90 -7.49 18.89 0.60
CA ASN A 90 -6.30 19.05 -0.22
C ASN A 90 -5.29 17.92 0.07
N PRO A 91 -4.47 17.52 -0.93
CA PRO A 91 -3.54 16.38 -0.81
C PRO A 91 -2.34 16.69 0.10
N ASP A 92 -2.06 17.97 0.36
CA ASP A 92 -1.07 18.43 1.34
C ASP A 92 -1.66 18.57 2.76
N CYS A 93 -2.86 18.03 2.97
CA CYS A 93 -3.63 18.10 4.21
C CYS A 93 -3.95 19.53 4.69
N THR A 94 -3.93 20.51 3.78
CA THR A 94 -4.40 21.88 4.07
C THR A 94 -5.91 22.01 3.88
N GLY A 95 -6.47 23.15 4.28
CA GLY A 95 -7.90 23.46 4.11
C GLY A 95 -8.80 23.01 5.27
N GLY A 96 -8.24 22.41 6.32
CA GLY A 96 -8.96 21.97 7.51
C GLY A 96 -9.63 20.60 7.33
N ALA A 97 -10.31 20.12 8.38
CA ALA A 97 -11.01 18.86 8.36
C ALA A 97 -12.35 18.96 7.60
N VAL A 98 -12.66 17.98 6.76
CA VAL A 98 -13.94 17.87 6.04
C VAL A 98 -14.85 16.86 6.75
N PRO A 99 -16.12 17.20 7.08
CA PRO A 99 -17.02 16.26 7.75
C PRO A 99 -17.29 14.96 6.98
N PRO A 100 -17.54 13.83 7.68
CA PRO A 100 -17.56 13.68 9.13
C PRO A 100 -16.15 13.41 9.70
N VAL A 101 -15.71 14.25 10.62
CA VAL A 101 -14.44 14.12 11.36
C VAL A 101 -14.72 14.31 12.85
N PRO A 102 -14.11 13.50 13.74
CA PRO A 102 -13.05 12.51 13.51
C PRO A 102 -13.53 11.07 13.27
N VAL A 103 -12.76 10.28 12.50
CA VAL A 103 -13.06 8.86 12.18
C VAL A 103 -12.13 7.92 12.95
N PRO A 104 -12.65 7.06 13.85
CA PRO A 104 -11.85 6.01 14.48
C PRO A 104 -11.53 4.88 13.49
N VAL A 105 -10.28 4.42 13.48
CA VAL A 105 -9.80 3.30 12.67
C VAL A 105 -9.07 2.31 13.58
N PRO A 106 -9.59 1.08 13.75
CA PRO A 106 -8.94 0.06 14.56
C PRO A 106 -7.67 -0.48 13.90
N ALA A 107 -6.70 -0.92 14.71
CA ALA A 107 -5.57 -1.72 14.26
C ALA A 107 -6.06 -3.01 13.56
N ALA A 108 -5.22 -3.54 12.67
CA ALA A 108 -5.49 -4.65 11.75
C ALA A 108 -6.58 -4.39 10.71
N LEU A 109 -7.18 -3.19 10.67
CA LEU A 109 -8.03 -2.82 9.56
C LEU A 109 -7.22 -2.72 8.28
N THR A 110 -7.81 -3.23 7.21
CA THR A 110 -7.34 -3.03 5.84
C THR A 110 -8.34 -2.18 5.10
N LEU A 111 -7.88 -1.07 4.53
CA LEU A 111 -8.65 -0.26 3.59
C LEU A 111 -8.14 -0.55 2.19
N ILE A 112 -9.02 -1.06 1.33
CA ILE A 112 -8.74 -1.29 -0.08
C ILE A 112 -9.50 -0.22 -0.86
N ASN A 113 -8.80 0.53 -1.70
CA ASN A 113 -9.42 1.53 -2.55
C ASN A 113 -10.15 0.84 -3.71
N VAL A 114 -11.36 0.34 -3.44
CA VAL A 114 -12.23 -0.25 -4.46
C VAL A 114 -12.98 0.90 -5.14
N ALA A 115 -12.61 1.21 -6.38
CA ALA A 115 -13.24 2.24 -7.22
C ALA A 115 -13.08 3.70 -6.74
N ASP A 116 -11.88 4.07 -6.28
CA ASP A 116 -11.52 5.45 -5.94
C ASP A 116 -12.36 6.12 -4.82
N PHE A 117 -12.95 5.31 -3.94
CA PHE A 117 -13.77 5.79 -2.82
C PHE A 117 -13.03 6.76 -1.89
N VAL A 118 -11.70 6.67 -1.82
CA VAL A 118 -10.86 7.60 -1.05
C VAL A 118 -11.05 9.06 -1.50
N GLN A 119 -11.36 9.31 -2.76
CA GLN A 119 -11.64 10.67 -3.28
C GLN A 119 -12.94 11.27 -2.73
N LEU A 120 -13.88 10.44 -2.26
CA LEU A 120 -15.12 10.92 -1.64
C LEU A 120 -14.93 11.36 -0.19
N LEU A 121 -13.85 10.89 0.46
CA LEU A 121 -13.51 11.24 1.84
C LEU A 121 -12.66 12.52 1.91
N GLY A 122 -11.97 12.86 0.83
CA GLY A 122 -11.06 14.00 0.73
C GLY A 122 -9.93 13.70 -0.25
N GLN A 123 -8.81 14.41 -0.12
CA GLN A 123 -7.59 14.15 -0.90
C GLN A 123 -6.41 13.68 -0.03
N GLY A 124 -6.57 13.71 1.29
CA GLY A 124 -5.61 13.14 2.23
C GLY A 124 -6.22 13.03 3.63
N ALA A 125 -5.43 12.51 4.57
CA ALA A 125 -5.79 12.43 5.97
C ALA A 125 -4.61 12.76 6.89
N THR A 126 -4.93 13.32 8.05
CA THR A 126 -4.02 13.40 9.18
C THR A 126 -4.55 12.52 10.30
N CYS A 127 -3.72 11.62 10.82
CA CYS A 127 -4.15 10.68 11.85
C CYS A 127 -3.33 10.83 13.14
N GLN A 128 -4.00 10.69 14.27
CA GLN A 128 -3.43 10.77 15.61
C GLN A 128 -3.63 9.44 16.35
N PRO A 129 -2.89 9.19 17.45
CA PRO A 129 -3.19 8.07 18.35
C PRO A 129 -4.68 8.08 18.70
N ASN A 130 -5.32 6.92 18.63
CA ASN A 130 -6.78 6.85 18.77
C ASN A 130 -7.26 7.48 20.08
N GLY A 131 -8.12 8.49 19.97
CA GLY A 131 -8.73 9.19 21.10
C GLY A 131 -10.23 8.91 21.27
N LEU A 132 -10.82 8.10 20.40
CA LEU A 132 -12.26 7.80 20.36
C LEU A 132 -12.53 6.32 20.65
N PRO A 133 -13.74 5.96 21.12
CA PRO A 133 -14.17 4.57 21.18
C PRO A 133 -14.13 3.92 19.78
N LEU A 134 -13.66 2.68 19.70
CA LEU A 134 -13.70 1.85 18.50
C LEU A 134 -15.05 1.12 18.38
#